data_AF-A0A317T051-F1
#
_entry.id   AF-A0A317T051-F1
#
_cell.length_a   1.000
_cell.length_b   1.000
_cell.length_c   1.000
_cell.angle_alpha   90.00
_cell.angle_beta   90.00
_cell.angle_gamma   90.00
#
_symmetry.space_group_name_H-M   'P 1'
#
loop_
_entity.id
_entity.type
_entity.pdbx_description
1 polymer ?
#
loop_
_entity_poly.entity_id
_entity_poly.type
_entity_poly.pdbx_seq_one_letter_code
_entity_poly.pdbx_strand_id
1 'polypeptide(L)'
;MHNGATNLYSKRPPTPPESDADSFTNTRRAPQRPCLENGLSGNARCIPGPGAINGWGNGLGRTSSTTSSLGDDSRFSRTTKNPSVRIRAIVDGLPEYTPPTPALEALDSVQGDVVILGGYRGSVLRDLTINNRRVWVPLRVGLNLRKADLEVGLDPGDDEAMKERIVADGMLTNIGPVDVSKRLLKRLRSGAEGNNRRVHNWGYDWRLSPKLLSQRLIEFLETLPCNDGAQPGMNRKKGQGALVIAHSLGGLVTRHAINERPELFSGVVFAGTPKNCISILGALRSGDEVMFNSKVFSAQATFSFRTSFVFLPEDGQCFIDRNTGRQLP
;
A
#
# COMPACT_ATOMS: atom_id res chain seq x y z
N MET A 1 23.55 23.18 -65.53
CA MET A 1 24.18 24.51 -65.75
C MET A 1 23.96 25.30 -64.47
N HIS A 2 24.94 25.35 -63.53
CA HIS A 2 25.84 26.50 -63.28
C HIS A 2 25.08 27.84 -63.26
N ASN A 3 25.11 28.73 -62.27
CA ASN A 3 25.89 29.04 -61.05
C ASN A 3 24.91 29.90 -60.19
N GLY A 4 25.03 30.21 -58.91
CA GLY A 4 26.09 30.22 -57.91
C GLY A 4 25.69 31.31 -56.89
N ALA A 5 25.92 31.12 -55.59
CA ALA A 5 25.96 32.20 -54.60
C ALA A 5 26.49 31.70 -53.23
N THR A 6 27.76 32.04 -52.98
CA THR A 6 28.34 32.54 -51.71
C THR A 6 28.08 31.82 -50.38
N ASN A 7 29.16 31.19 -49.88
CA ASN A 7 29.49 31.03 -48.45
C ASN A 7 29.72 32.40 -47.77
N LEU A 8 29.33 32.54 -46.49
CA LEU A 8 30.18 33.12 -45.43
C LEU A 8 29.51 33.08 -44.04
N TYR A 9 30.32 32.68 -43.05
CA TYR A 9 30.19 32.81 -41.58
C TYR A 9 29.40 31.79 -40.74
N SER A 10 30.17 30.78 -40.33
CA SER A 10 30.10 30.03 -39.07
C SER A 10 29.96 30.92 -37.82
N LYS A 11 29.06 30.54 -36.90
CA LYS A 11 29.27 30.70 -35.45
C LYS A 11 28.74 29.46 -34.72
N ARG A 12 29.65 28.73 -34.07
CA ARG A 12 29.35 27.66 -33.10
C ARG A 12 28.78 28.28 -31.82
N PRO A 13 27.83 27.63 -31.11
CA PRO A 13 27.42 28.04 -29.78
C PRO A 13 28.54 27.72 -28.75
N PRO A 14 28.69 28.53 -27.68
CA PRO A 14 29.76 28.38 -26.71
C PRO A 14 29.55 27.18 -25.77
N THR A 15 30.63 26.48 -25.49
CA THR A 15 30.79 25.47 -24.43
C THR A 15 30.69 26.12 -23.04
N PRO A 16 30.09 25.46 -22.04
CA PRO A 16 30.07 25.95 -20.66
C PRO A 16 31.44 25.75 -19.98
N PRO A 17 31.82 26.63 -19.04
CA PRO A 17 33.07 26.50 -18.30
C PRO A 17 33.00 25.38 -17.24
N GLU A 18 34.09 24.62 -17.12
CA GLU A 18 34.36 23.68 -16.03
C GLU A 18 34.89 24.39 -14.78
N SER A 19 34.51 23.80 -13.64
CA SER A 19 35.07 23.85 -12.28
C SER A 19 35.22 25.18 -11.56
N ASP A 20 34.56 25.27 -10.39
CA ASP A 20 35.31 25.50 -9.15
C ASP A 20 34.65 24.77 -7.98
N ALA A 21 35.51 24.05 -7.26
CA ALA A 21 35.25 23.42 -5.98
C ALA A 21 35.30 24.47 -4.85
N ASP A 22 34.77 24.07 -3.70
CA ASP A 22 35.00 24.64 -2.37
C ASP A 22 34.41 26.02 -2.05
N SER A 23 33.29 26.02 -1.30
CA SER A 23 33.16 26.78 -0.03
C SER A 23 31.71 26.84 0.48
N PHE A 24 31.29 25.83 1.24
CA PHE A 24 30.23 26.01 2.25
C PHE A 24 30.57 25.21 3.52
N THR A 25 31.56 25.69 4.25
CA THR A 25 31.69 25.41 5.68
C THR A 25 30.62 26.21 6.42
N ASN A 26 29.50 25.58 6.77
CA ASN A 26 28.56 26.13 7.74
C ASN A 26 28.48 25.19 8.95
N THR A 27 29.44 25.34 9.86
CA THR A 27 29.46 24.67 11.16
C THR A 27 28.39 25.30 12.06
N ARG A 28 27.16 24.76 12.01
CA ARG A 28 26.20 24.95 13.11
C ARG A 28 26.34 23.80 14.09
N ARG A 29 26.98 24.07 15.24
CA ARG A 29 27.02 23.16 16.40
C ARG A 29 25.59 22.87 16.85
N ALA A 30 25.25 21.59 16.97
CA ALA A 30 24.09 21.15 17.73
C ALA A 30 24.24 21.58 19.20
N PRO A 31 23.17 22.05 19.88
CA PRO A 31 23.24 22.38 21.29
C PRO A 31 23.47 21.12 22.12
N GLN A 32 24.53 21.11 22.92
CA GLN A 32 24.81 20.08 23.90
C GLN A 32 23.75 20.13 25.01
N ARG A 33 23.09 19.00 25.28
CA ARG A 33 22.29 18.83 26.50
C ARG A 33 23.24 18.62 27.69
N PRO A 34 23.03 19.28 28.84
CA PRO A 34 23.81 18.99 30.02
C PRO A 34 23.43 17.61 30.59
N CYS A 35 24.44 16.77 30.80
CA CYS A 35 24.37 15.66 31.74
C CYS A 35 24.18 16.21 33.16
N LEU A 36 23.20 15.67 33.89
CA LEU A 36 23.15 15.79 35.34
C LEU A 36 22.74 14.43 35.90
N GLU A 37 23.76 13.71 36.36
CA GLU A 37 23.64 12.66 37.36
C GLU A 37 23.45 13.29 38.75
N ASN A 38 22.76 12.52 39.61
CA ASN A 38 22.52 12.60 41.06
C ASN A 38 21.00 12.56 41.29
N GLY A 39 20.40 11.64 42.04
CA GLY A 39 20.91 10.67 43.00
C GLY A 39 19.87 10.55 44.12
N LEU A 40 19.44 9.31 44.36
CA LEU A 40 18.89 8.77 45.62
C LEU A 40 17.45 9.08 46.09
N SER A 41 16.74 7.96 46.29
CA SER A 41 15.98 7.59 47.48
C SER A 41 14.54 8.09 47.66
N GLY A 42 13.60 7.14 47.69
CA GLY A 42 12.22 7.35 48.14
C GLY A 42 11.37 6.10 48.01
N ASN A 43 11.35 5.28 49.06
CA ASN A 43 10.58 4.04 49.17
C ASN A 43 9.07 4.27 49.37
N ALA A 44 8.29 3.35 48.77
CA ALA A 44 7.01 2.79 49.22
C ALA A 44 5.77 3.69 49.39
N ARG A 45 4.66 3.31 48.71
CA ARG A 45 3.56 2.53 49.32
C ARG A 45 2.42 2.29 48.32
N CYS A 46 2.12 1.01 48.08
CA CYS A 46 0.81 0.56 47.62
C CYS A 46 -0.23 0.75 48.72
N ILE A 47 -1.41 1.23 48.37
CA ILE A 47 -2.63 1.11 49.16
C ILE A 47 -3.70 0.49 48.25
N PRO A 48 -4.27 -0.68 48.57
CA PRO A 48 -5.43 -1.23 47.90
C PRO A 48 -6.72 -0.80 48.61
N GLY A 49 -7.72 -0.38 47.84
CA GLY A 49 -9.07 -0.09 48.31
C GLY A 49 -10.10 -0.83 47.44
N PRO A 50 -11.00 -1.66 48.01
CA PRO A 50 -11.86 -2.59 47.29
C PRO A 50 -13.25 -2.02 46.97
N GLY A 51 -13.82 -2.43 45.85
CA GLY A 51 -15.21 -2.15 45.49
C GLY A 51 -15.59 -2.74 44.13
N ALA A 52 -15.87 -4.05 44.10
CA ALA A 52 -16.70 -4.65 43.05
C ALA A 52 -18.08 -3.94 43.06
N ILE A 53 -18.79 -3.79 41.93
CA ILE A 53 -19.83 -4.74 41.48
C ILE A 53 -20.12 -4.50 39.98
N ASN A 54 -19.91 -5.56 39.21
CA ASN A 54 -20.68 -6.13 38.09
C ASN A 54 -21.43 -5.22 37.08
N GLY A 55 -21.02 -5.34 35.82
CA GLY A 55 -21.86 -5.09 34.65
C GLY A 55 -21.24 -5.74 33.41
N TRP A 56 -21.82 -6.86 32.96
CA TRP A 56 -21.38 -7.62 31.80
C TRP A 56 -21.29 -6.76 30.53
N GLY A 57 -20.17 -6.92 29.82
CA GLY A 57 -20.02 -6.53 28.42
C GLY A 57 -19.02 -7.47 27.77
N ASN A 58 -19.50 -8.38 26.93
CA ASN A 58 -18.67 -9.26 26.10
C ASN A 58 -17.81 -8.41 25.15
N GLY A 59 -16.64 -7.99 25.63
CA GLY A 59 -15.59 -7.44 24.80
C GLY A 59 -14.93 -8.58 24.02
N LEU A 60 -15.06 -8.54 22.69
CA LEU A 60 -14.19 -9.29 21.78
C LEU A 60 -12.74 -8.85 22.04
N GLY A 61 -12.07 -9.54 22.96
CA GLY A 61 -10.63 -9.45 23.14
C GLY A 61 -9.96 -10.10 21.94
N ARG A 62 -9.29 -9.28 21.11
CA ARG A 62 -8.36 -9.81 20.10
C ARG A 62 -7.19 -10.45 20.83
N THR A 63 -6.93 -11.73 20.54
CA THR A 63 -5.69 -12.39 20.92
C THR A 63 -4.52 -11.72 20.19
N SER A 64 -3.71 -10.97 20.94
CA SER A 64 -2.40 -10.53 20.46
C SER A 64 -1.52 -11.76 20.29
N SER A 65 -1.22 -12.12 19.04
CA SER A 65 -0.23 -13.15 18.76
C SER A 65 1.15 -12.57 19.06
N THR A 66 1.77 -13.00 20.16
CA THR A 66 3.15 -12.68 20.54
C THR A 66 4.15 -13.72 20.03
N THR A 67 3.72 -14.67 19.21
CA THR A 67 4.59 -15.69 18.62
C THR A 67 5.36 -15.11 17.44
N SER A 68 6.66 -14.87 17.64
CA SER A 68 7.61 -14.72 16.53
C SER A 68 7.54 -15.97 15.66
N SER A 69 7.15 -15.85 14.38
CA SER A 69 7.21 -16.97 13.43
C SER A 69 8.63 -17.22 12.90
N LEU A 70 9.64 -16.61 13.50
CA LEU A 70 11.03 -16.71 13.10
C LEU A 70 11.83 -17.30 14.26
N GLY A 71 12.24 -18.55 14.10
CA GLY A 71 13.29 -19.15 14.92
C GLY A 71 14.64 -18.51 14.65
N ASP A 72 15.58 -18.72 15.59
CA ASP A 72 17.00 -18.35 15.62
C ASP A 72 17.45 -17.16 14.73
N ASP A 73 17.53 -15.98 15.34
CA ASP A 73 17.89 -14.70 14.71
C ASP A 73 19.39 -14.49 14.45
N SER A 74 20.24 -15.49 14.71
CA SER A 74 21.68 -15.38 14.42
C SER A 74 21.97 -15.17 12.92
N ARG A 75 20.99 -15.47 12.04
CA ARG A 75 21.06 -15.30 10.58
C ARG A 75 20.95 -13.86 10.07
N PHE A 76 20.56 -12.88 10.91
CA PHE A 76 20.28 -11.50 10.44
C PHE A 76 21.31 -10.45 10.87
N SER A 77 22.33 -10.83 11.64
CA SER A 77 23.38 -9.91 12.14
C SER A 77 24.24 -9.28 11.03
N ARG A 78 24.21 -9.84 9.81
CA ARG A 78 24.96 -9.33 8.66
C ARG A 78 24.12 -9.42 7.38
N THR A 79 23.07 -8.62 7.29
CA THR A 79 22.28 -8.54 6.05
C THR A 79 22.29 -7.11 5.50
N THR A 80 23.24 -6.82 4.61
CA THR A 80 23.30 -5.55 3.86
C THR A 80 22.46 -5.56 2.58
N LYS A 81 21.76 -6.66 2.31
CA LYS A 81 20.84 -6.80 1.19
C LYS A 81 19.60 -7.54 1.69
N ASN A 82 18.43 -6.93 1.55
CA ASN A 82 17.16 -7.57 1.85
C ASN A 82 16.49 -7.88 0.50
N PRO A 83 16.94 -8.92 -0.25
CA PRO A 83 16.22 -9.30 -1.45
C PRO A 83 14.82 -9.79 -1.06
N SER A 84 13.94 -9.84 -2.07
CA SER A 84 12.55 -10.33 -2.15
C SER A 84 12.18 -11.64 -1.42
N VAL A 85 13.11 -12.24 -0.68
CA VAL A 85 13.00 -13.45 0.12
C VAL A 85 11.85 -13.37 1.11
N ARG A 86 11.39 -12.20 1.55
CA ARG A 86 10.24 -12.10 2.48
C ARG A 86 8.90 -12.34 1.80
N ILE A 87 8.65 -11.74 0.62
CA ILE A 87 7.43 -12.04 -0.15
C ILE A 87 7.49 -13.49 -0.61
N ARG A 88 8.65 -13.94 -1.08
CA ARG A 88 8.85 -15.34 -1.47
C ARG A 88 8.70 -16.31 -0.30
N ALA A 89 9.19 -16.00 0.90
CA ALA A 89 9.03 -16.84 2.09
C ALA A 89 7.61 -16.81 2.67
N ILE A 90 6.89 -15.69 2.53
CA ILE A 90 5.45 -15.65 2.82
C ILE A 90 4.70 -16.52 1.83
N VAL A 91 4.99 -16.38 0.53
CA VAL A 91 4.37 -17.17 -0.54
C VAL A 91 4.70 -18.67 -0.44
N ASP A 92 5.97 -19.02 -0.25
CA ASP A 92 6.48 -20.39 -0.18
C ASP A 92 6.13 -21.05 1.17
N GLY A 93 5.78 -20.25 2.20
CA GLY A 93 5.37 -20.70 3.53
C GLY A 93 3.86 -20.78 3.75
N LEU A 94 3.04 -20.36 2.78
CA LEU A 94 1.58 -20.50 2.86
C LEU A 94 1.19 -21.93 2.46
N PRO A 95 0.63 -22.75 3.37
CA PRO A 95 0.05 -24.03 2.99
C PRO A 95 -1.07 -23.82 1.96
N GLU A 96 -1.36 -24.84 1.15
CA GLU A 96 -2.52 -24.84 0.27
C GLU A 96 -3.79 -24.68 1.12
N TYR A 97 -4.26 -23.45 1.26
CA TYR A 97 -5.42 -23.12 2.07
C TYR A 97 -6.68 -23.46 1.28
N THR A 98 -7.35 -24.53 1.68
CA THR A 98 -8.75 -24.78 1.29
C THR A 98 -9.65 -24.00 2.24
N PRO A 99 -10.36 -22.97 1.77
CA PRO A 99 -11.30 -22.24 2.63
C PRO A 99 -12.40 -23.18 3.13
N PRO A 100 -12.90 -22.97 4.37
CA PRO A 100 -13.97 -23.79 4.92
C PRO A 100 -15.25 -23.66 4.09
N THR A 101 -16.00 -24.74 3.95
CA THR A 101 -17.22 -24.83 3.13
C THR A 101 -18.22 -23.70 3.38
N PRO A 102 -18.51 -23.28 4.64
CA PRO A 102 -19.45 -22.18 4.89
C PRO A 102 -19.02 -20.84 4.29
N ALA A 103 -17.72 -20.56 4.23
CA ALA A 103 -17.22 -19.32 3.62
C ALA A 103 -17.44 -19.33 2.10
N LEU A 104 -17.26 -20.50 1.46
CA LEU A 104 -17.54 -20.67 0.04
C LEU A 104 -19.03 -20.55 -0.29
N GLU A 105 -19.89 -21.15 0.53
CA GLU A 105 -21.35 -21.04 0.42
C GLU A 105 -21.83 -19.60 0.60
N ALA A 106 -21.27 -18.88 1.58
CA ALA A 106 -21.58 -17.47 1.79
C ALA A 106 -21.21 -16.63 0.55
N LEU A 107 -20.02 -16.84 -0.03
CA LEU A 107 -19.61 -16.18 -1.27
C LEU A 107 -20.56 -16.46 -2.44
N ASP A 108 -21.11 -17.67 -2.53
CA ASP A 108 -22.06 -18.02 -3.59
C ASP A 108 -23.40 -17.31 -3.42
N SER A 109 -23.84 -17.11 -2.18
CA SER A 109 -25.12 -16.45 -1.87
C SER A 109 -25.12 -14.92 -2.11
N VAL A 110 -23.96 -14.31 -2.36
CA VAL A 110 -23.84 -12.85 -2.57
C VAL A 110 -24.58 -12.41 -3.83
N GLN A 111 -25.39 -11.35 -3.71
CA GLN A 111 -26.17 -10.73 -4.79
C GLN A 111 -25.83 -9.25 -4.92
N GLY A 112 -26.25 -8.62 -6.03
CA GLY A 112 -26.05 -7.19 -6.28
C GLY A 112 -24.65 -6.82 -6.76
N ASP A 113 -24.26 -5.56 -6.58
CA ASP A 113 -22.93 -5.06 -6.96
C ASP A 113 -21.88 -5.45 -5.92
N VAL A 114 -20.87 -6.20 -6.34
CA VAL A 114 -19.73 -6.62 -5.52
C VAL A 114 -18.47 -5.97 -6.07
N VAL A 115 -17.84 -5.11 -5.29
CA VAL A 115 -16.60 -4.42 -5.65
C VAL A 115 -15.44 -5.08 -4.92
N ILE A 116 -14.38 -5.39 -5.65
CA ILE A 116 -13.19 -6.02 -5.10
C ILE A 116 -12.01 -5.11 -5.41
N LEU A 117 -11.19 -4.81 -4.40
CA LEU A 117 -10.01 -3.98 -4.55
C LEU A 117 -8.80 -4.53 -3.79
N GLY A 118 -7.65 -4.38 -4.42
CA GLY A 118 -6.37 -4.91 -3.94
C GLY A 118 -5.73 -4.05 -2.87
N GLY A 119 -4.56 -4.52 -2.43
CA GLY A 119 -3.72 -3.79 -1.48
C GLY A 119 -2.63 -2.98 -2.16
N TYR A 120 -1.58 -2.69 -1.40
CA TYR A 120 -0.36 -2.08 -1.92
C TYR A 120 0.21 -2.98 -3.02
N ARG A 121 0.45 -2.41 -4.20
CA ARG A 121 0.86 -3.14 -5.42
C ARG A 121 -0.17 -4.15 -5.94
N GLY A 122 -1.41 -4.09 -5.46
CA GLY A 122 -2.47 -5.05 -5.76
C GLY A 122 -3.21 -4.83 -7.08
N SER A 123 -2.92 -3.76 -7.81
CA SER A 123 -3.53 -3.44 -9.12
C SER A 123 -2.46 -3.38 -10.19
N VAL A 124 -2.80 -3.74 -11.43
CA VAL A 124 -1.90 -3.62 -12.59
C VAL A 124 -1.82 -2.15 -13.02
N LEU A 125 -0.62 -1.63 -13.27
CA LEU A 125 -0.40 -0.25 -13.74
C LEU A 125 0.13 -0.23 -15.17
N ARG A 126 -0.35 0.73 -15.96
CA ARG A 126 0.04 0.95 -17.35
C ARG A 126 0.38 2.41 -17.62
N ASP A 127 1.37 2.61 -18.47
CA ASP A 127 1.79 3.93 -18.92
C ASP A 127 1.17 4.25 -20.29
N LEU A 128 0.32 5.28 -20.30
CA LEU A 128 -0.36 5.80 -21.48
C LEU A 128 0.62 6.45 -22.46
N THR A 129 1.68 7.09 -21.97
CA THR A 129 2.68 7.77 -22.81
C THR A 129 3.49 6.77 -23.65
N ILE A 130 3.55 5.51 -23.22
CA ILE A 130 4.25 4.42 -23.91
C ILE A 130 3.23 3.40 -24.43
N ASN A 131 2.19 3.86 -25.15
CA ASN A 131 1.20 3.01 -25.80
C ASN A 131 0.52 2.00 -24.86
N ASN A 132 0.03 2.49 -23.72
CA ASN A 132 -0.65 1.69 -22.69
C ASN A 132 0.16 0.47 -22.20
N ARG A 133 1.50 0.62 -22.16
CA ARG A 133 2.42 -0.44 -21.77
C ARG A 133 2.29 -0.72 -20.29
N ARG A 134 2.18 -2.00 -19.93
CA ARG A 134 2.21 -2.45 -18.54
C ARG A 134 3.57 -2.15 -17.91
N VAL A 135 3.58 -1.30 -16.90
CA VAL A 135 4.76 -0.98 -16.07
C VAL A 135 4.79 -1.79 -14.78
N TRP A 136 3.64 -2.33 -14.35
CA TRP A 136 3.49 -3.25 -13.23
C TRP A 136 2.30 -4.19 -13.53
N VAL A 137 2.37 -5.52 -13.58
CA VAL A 137 3.38 -6.54 -13.29
C VAL A 137 3.97 -7.07 -14.61
N PRO A 138 5.28 -6.95 -14.87
CA PRO A 138 5.85 -7.35 -16.15
C PRO A 138 5.85 -8.88 -16.30
N LEU A 139 5.01 -9.40 -17.21
CA LEU A 139 4.87 -10.84 -17.47
C LEU A 139 5.91 -11.41 -18.46
N ARG A 140 6.69 -10.57 -19.15
CA ARG A 140 7.73 -11.03 -20.09
C ARG A 140 9.11 -10.88 -19.45
N VAL A 141 9.47 -11.89 -18.67
CA VAL A 141 10.82 -12.10 -18.14
C VAL A 141 11.66 -12.69 -19.27
N GLY A 142 12.63 -11.92 -19.78
CA GLY A 142 13.59 -12.38 -20.79
C GLY A 142 13.86 -11.30 -21.84
N LEU A 143 15.08 -10.76 -21.80
CA LEU A 143 15.70 -9.83 -22.77
C LEU A 143 15.19 -8.37 -22.69
N ASN A 144 15.98 -7.51 -22.05
CA ASN A 144 15.92 -6.04 -22.08
C ASN A 144 14.61 -5.38 -21.60
N LEU A 145 14.15 -5.72 -20.40
CA LEU A 145 13.21 -4.87 -19.65
C LEU A 145 13.88 -3.51 -19.35
N ARG A 146 13.73 -2.54 -20.26
CA ARG A 146 14.05 -1.13 -20.01
C ARG A 146 13.40 -0.71 -18.69
N LYS A 147 14.16 0.04 -17.88
CA LYS A 147 13.76 0.58 -16.57
C LYS A 147 12.36 1.21 -16.69
N ALA A 148 11.35 0.58 -16.09
CA ALA A 148 10.04 1.19 -15.96
C ALA A 148 10.13 2.20 -14.81
N ASP A 149 9.93 3.47 -15.13
CA ASP A 149 9.88 4.52 -14.13
C ASP A 149 8.50 4.51 -13.47
N LEU A 150 8.48 4.18 -12.18
CA LEU A 150 7.29 4.18 -11.34
C LEU A 150 7.29 5.36 -10.37
N GLU A 151 8.25 6.28 -10.44
CA GLU A 151 8.30 7.43 -9.54
C GLU A 151 7.03 8.29 -9.68
N VAL A 152 6.62 8.87 -8.56
CA VAL A 152 5.57 9.88 -8.52
C VAL A 152 6.23 11.21 -8.18
N GLY A 153 5.88 12.26 -8.91
CA GLY A 153 6.42 13.59 -8.61
C GLY A 153 6.04 14.03 -7.21
N LEU A 154 6.92 14.79 -6.55
CA LEU A 154 6.77 15.20 -5.16
C LEU A 154 6.06 16.55 -4.99
N ASP A 155 5.81 17.27 -6.09
CA ASP A 155 5.20 18.58 -6.06
C ASP A 155 3.68 18.49 -5.82
N PRO A 156 3.06 19.53 -5.25
CA PRO A 156 1.61 19.60 -5.12
C PRO A 156 0.93 19.47 -6.49
N GLY A 157 -0.07 18.60 -6.61
CA GLY A 157 -0.80 18.36 -7.86
C GLY A 157 -0.28 17.17 -8.69
N ASP A 158 0.90 16.64 -8.39
CA ASP A 158 1.47 15.51 -9.13
C ASP A 158 0.65 14.21 -8.98
N ASP A 159 -0.01 14.03 -7.83
CA ASP A 159 -0.90 12.89 -7.58
C ASP A 159 -2.13 12.94 -8.51
N GLU A 160 -2.73 14.12 -8.65
CA GLU A 160 -3.89 14.36 -9.49
C GLU A 160 -3.54 14.23 -10.97
N ALA A 161 -2.41 14.79 -11.39
CA ALA A 161 -1.91 14.75 -12.76
C ALA A 161 -1.47 13.33 -13.18
N MET A 162 -1.11 12.45 -12.25
CA MET A 162 -0.61 11.10 -12.57
C MET A 162 -1.57 10.29 -13.44
N LYS A 163 -2.88 10.53 -13.38
CA LYS A 163 -3.88 9.85 -14.23
C LYS A 163 -3.65 10.04 -15.74
N GLU A 164 -2.95 11.10 -16.13
CA GLU A 164 -2.62 11.43 -17.53
C GLU A 164 -1.49 10.54 -18.07
N ARG A 165 -0.63 10.04 -17.17
CA ARG A 165 0.51 9.17 -17.50
C ARG A 165 0.21 7.72 -17.16
N ILE A 166 -0.21 7.44 -15.93
CA ILE A 166 -0.39 6.09 -15.40
C ILE A 166 -1.86 5.84 -15.08
N VAL A 167 -2.38 4.75 -15.64
CA VAL A 167 -3.71 4.23 -15.35
C VAL A 167 -3.63 2.86 -14.71
N ALA A 168 -4.59 2.59 -13.82
CA ALA A 168 -4.74 1.29 -13.20
C ALA A 168 -5.77 0.46 -13.97
N ASP A 169 -5.38 -0.78 -14.28
CA ASP A 169 -6.32 -1.86 -14.56
C ASP A 169 -6.79 -2.46 -13.24
N GLY A 170 -7.72 -3.41 -13.29
CA GLY A 170 -8.16 -4.18 -12.13
C GLY A 170 -7.04 -4.90 -11.35
N MET A 171 -7.47 -5.58 -10.29
CA MET A 171 -6.59 -6.30 -9.38
C MET A 171 -5.68 -7.30 -10.09
N LEU A 172 -4.48 -7.42 -9.54
CA LEU A 172 -3.50 -8.41 -9.90
C LEU A 172 -4.06 -9.81 -9.61
N THR A 173 -4.13 -10.64 -10.65
CA THR A 173 -4.71 -11.98 -10.57
C THR A 173 -3.73 -13.02 -10.06
N ASN A 174 -2.48 -12.95 -10.52
CA ASN A 174 -1.42 -13.91 -10.21
C ASN A 174 -0.03 -13.27 -10.37
N ILE A 175 0.93 -13.75 -9.60
CA ILE A 175 2.36 -13.44 -9.73
C ILE A 175 3.08 -14.74 -10.04
N GLY A 176 3.46 -14.94 -11.30
CA GLY A 176 3.97 -16.23 -11.75
C GLY A 176 2.95 -17.36 -11.44
N PRO A 177 3.36 -18.44 -10.74
CA PRO A 177 2.46 -19.53 -10.37
C PRO A 177 1.54 -19.23 -9.18
N VAL A 178 1.76 -18.12 -8.47
CA VAL A 178 1.07 -17.79 -7.22
C VAL A 178 -0.27 -17.12 -7.52
N ASP A 179 -1.35 -17.67 -6.97
CA ASP A 179 -2.68 -17.07 -7.03
C ASP A 179 -2.75 -15.86 -6.08
N VAL A 180 -3.16 -14.69 -6.58
CA VAL A 180 -3.36 -13.48 -5.77
C VAL A 180 -4.84 -13.20 -5.58
N SER A 181 -5.59 -13.20 -6.68
CA SER A 181 -7.04 -12.95 -6.67
C SER A 181 -7.81 -13.76 -7.71
N LYS A 182 -7.12 -14.56 -8.53
CA LYS A 182 -7.73 -15.27 -9.66
C LYS A 182 -8.78 -16.28 -9.21
N ARG A 183 -8.51 -17.09 -8.17
CA ARG A 183 -9.51 -18.04 -7.63
C ARG A 183 -10.75 -17.32 -7.10
N LEU A 184 -10.56 -16.25 -6.34
CA LEU A 184 -11.65 -15.43 -5.79
C LEU A 184 -12.52 -14.81 -6.90
N LEU A 185 -11.89 -14.13 -7.86
CA LEU A 185 -12.58 -13.52 -9.00
C LEU A 185 -13.32 -14.55 -9.84
N LYS A 186 -12.71 -15.71 -10.09
CA LYS A 186 -13.35 -16.81 -10.84
C LYS A 186 -14.60 -17.29 -10.10
N ARG A 187 -14.54 -17.45 -8.76
CA ARG A 187 -15.68 -17.90 -7.96
C ARG A 187 -16.81 -16.90 -7.93
N LEU A 188 -16.51 -15.62 -7.71
CA LEU A 188 -17.53 -14.55 -7.72
C LEU A 188 -18.19 -14.37 -9.09
N ARG A 189 -17.46 -14.63 -10.18
CA ARG A 189 -18.04 -14.59 -11.53
C ARG A 189 -18.86 -15.85 -11.86
N SER A 190 -18.51 -16.99 -11.26
CA SER A 190 -19.26 -18.23 -11.41
C SER A 190 -20.68 -18.06 -10.85
N GLY A 191 -21.71 -18.31 -11.66
CA GLY A 191 -23.11 -18.17 -11.23
C GLY A 191 -23.56 -16.71 -11.00
N ALA A 192 -22.82 -15.73 -11.51
CA ALA A 192 -23.17 -14.32 -11.36
C ALA A 192 -24.55 -13.98 -11.93
N GLU A 193 -24.92 -14.54 -13.09
CA GLU A 193 -26.24 -14.35 -13.69
C GLU A 193 -27.36 -14.92 -12.82
N GLY A 194 -27.22 -16.16 -12.35
CA GLY A 194 -28.22 -16.84 -11.51
C GLY A 194 -28.45 -16.16 -10.15
N ASN A 195 -27.44 -15.45 -9.64
CA ASN A 195 -27.51 -14.75 -8.36
C ASN A 195 -27.69 -13.23 -8.49
N ASN A 196 -28.01 -12.72 -9.69
CA ASN A 196 -28.15 -11.28 -9.97
C ASN A 196 -26.96 -10.45 -9.41
N ARG A 197 -25.74 -10.94 -9.65
CA ARG A 197 -24.51 -10.40 -9.09
C ARG A 197 -23.68 -9.74 -10.19
N ARG A 198 -23.21 -8.51 -9.94
CA ARG A 198 -22.29 -7.77 -10.81
C ARG A 198 -20.95 -7.63 -10.10
N VAL A 199 -19.91 -8.25 -10.65
CA VAL A 199 -18.58 -8.26 -10.05
C VAL A 199 -17.70 -7.18 -10.68
N HIS A 200 -17.33 -6.21 -9.86
CA HIS A 200 -16.47 -5.09 -10.21
C HIS A 200 -15.06 -5.31 -9.70
N ASN A 201 -14.12 -5.50 -10.62
CA ASN A 201 -12.70 -5.59 -10.29
C ASN A 201 -12.08 -4.18 -10.33
N TRP A 202 -12.15 -3.46 -9.20
CA TRP A 202 -11.71 -2.07 -9.13
C TRP A 202 -10.22 -2.00 -8.82
N GLY A 203 -9.48 -1.45 -9.77
CA GLY A 203 -8.07 -1.21 -9.63
C GLY A 203 -7.76 0.27 -9.53
N TYR A 204 -6.68 0.57 -8.84
CA TYR A 204 -6.27 1.93 -8.52
C TYR A 204 -4.75 2.04 -8.48
N ASP A 205 -4.25 3.26 -8.67
CA ASP A 205 -2.83 3.55 -8.57
C ASP A 205 -2.42 3.61 -7.10
N TRP A 206 -1.99 2.47 -6.59
CA TRP A 206 -1.61 2.26 -5.20
C TRP A 206 -0.41 3.09 -4.73
N ARG A 207 0.18 3.94 -5.57
CA ARG A 207 1.27 4.85 -5.21
C ARG A 207 0.78 6.20 -4.67
N LEU A 208 -0.43 6.64 -5.06
CA LEU A 208 -0.95 7.99 -4.85
C LEU A 208 -1.49 8.22 -3.42
N SER A 209 -1.76 9.48 -3.06
CA SER A 209 -2.37 9.84 -1.78
C SER A 209 -3.60 8.98 -1.44
N PRO A 210 -3.67 8.38 -0.23
CA PRO A 210 -4.85 7.63 0.22
C PRO A 210 -6.15 8.42 0.17
N LYS A 211 -6.08 9.74 0.40
CA LYS A 211 -7.24 10.64 0.31
C LYS A 211 -7.78 10.68 -1.12
N LEU A 212 -6.91 10.89 -2.10
CA LEU A 212 -7.27 10.89 -3.52
C LEU A 212 -7.82 9.53 -3.95
N LEU A 213 -7.20 8.44 -3.48
CA LEU A 213 -7.67 7.08 -3.77
C LEU A 213 -9.06 6.81 -3.18
N SER A 214 -9.33 7.32 -1.97
CA SER A 214 -10.64 7.21 -1.34
C SER A 214 -11.71 8.00 -2.10
N GLN A 215 -11.38 9.21 -2.55
CA GLN A 215 -12.28 10.02 -3.38
C GLN A 215 -12.61 9.32 -4.70
N ARG A 216 -11.61 8.77 -5.39
CA ARG A 216 -11.82 8.00 -6.64
C ARG A 216 -12.65 6.74 -6.40
N LEU A 217 -12.52 6.08 -5.24
CA LEU A 217 -13.38 4.95 -4.88
C LEU A 217 -14.83 5.41 -4.72
N ILE A 218 -15.07 6.53 -4.03
CA ILE A 218 -16.41 7.11 -3.88
C ILE A 218 -17.01 7.43 -5.25
N GLU A 219 -16.29 8.16 -6.10
CA GLU A 219 -16.71 8.51 -7.46
C GLU A 219 -17.11 7.26 -8.25
N PHE A 220 -16.29 6.20 -8.19
CA PHE A 220 -16.61 4.92 -8.81
C PHE A 220 -17.88 4.29 -8.24
N LEU A 221 -18.03 4.25 -6.91
CA LEU A 221 -19.19 3.66 -6.25
C LEU A 221 -20.49 4.39 -6.60
N GLU A 222 -20.44 5.71 -6.79
CA GLU A 222 -21.61 6.51 -7.22
C GLU A 222 -22.12 6.13 -8.61
N THR A 223 -21.26 5.61 -9.48
CA THR A 223 -21.67 5.16 -10.82
C THR A 223 -22.42 3.83 -10.82
N LEU A 224 -22.45 3.11 -9.69
CA LEU A 224 -23.00 1.76 -9.63
C LEU A 224 -24.54 1.77 -9.59
N PRO A 225 -25.23 0.85 -10.28
CA PRO A 225 -26.69 0.79 -10.26
C PRO A 225 -27.29 0.60 -8.86
N CYS A 226 -26.63 -0.13 -7.96
CA CYS A 226 -27.08 -0.26 -6.56
C CYS A 226 -27.07 1.07 -5.78
N ASN A 227 -26.38 2.08 -6.29
CA ASN A 227 -26.19 3.40 -5.68
C ASN A 227 -26.95 4.51 -6.42
N ASP A 228 -27.78 4.16 -7.39
CA ASP A 228 -28.63 5.14 -8.05
C ASP A 228 -29.54 5.85 -7.03
N GLY A 229 -29.62 7.17 -7.17
CA GLY A 229 -30.31 8.07 -6.24
C GLY A 229 -29.71 8.19 -4.84
N ALA A 230 -28.55 7.59 -4.55
CA ALA A 230 -27.90 7.75 -3.25
C ALA A 230 -27.38 9.19 -3.06
N GLN A 231 -27.72 9.82 -1.93
CA GLN A 231 -27.29 11.18 -1.59
C GLN A 231 -26.51 11.17 -0.26
N PRO A 232 -25.51 12.05 -0.09
CA PRO A 232 -24.78 12.19 1.17
C PRO A 232 -25.71 12.32 2.39
N GLY A 233 -25.49 11.48 3.41
CA GLY A 233 -26.28 11.49 4.65
C GLY A 233 -27.66 10.83 4.56
N MET A 234 -28.01 10.21 3.42
CA MET A 234 -29.27 9.49 3.27
C MET A 234 -29.24 8.15 4.02
N ASN A 235 -30.27 7.91 4.84
CA ASN A 235 -30.47 6.59 5.44
C ASN A 235 -31.04 5.61 4.40
N ARG A 236 -30.26 4.59 4.04
CA ARG A 236 -30.70 3.56 3.10
C ARG A 236 -31.16 2.31 3.84
N LYS A 237 -32.02 1.52 3.17
CA LYS A 237 -32.48 0.24 3.73
C LYS A 237 -31.29 -0.72 3.84
N LYS A 238 -31.31 -1.57 4.86
CA LYS A 238 -30.29 -2.61 5.05
C LYS A 238 -30.17 -3.46 3.77
N GLY A 239 -28.94 -3.64 3.31
CA GLY A 239 -28.64 -4.38 2.08
C GLY A 239 -28.64 -3.55 0.80
N GLN A 240 -28.98 -2.26 0.85
CA GLN A 240 -28.78 -1.35 -0.28
C GLN A 240 -27.33 -0.86 -0.35
N GLY A 241 -26.81 -0.73 -1.58
CA GLY A 241 -25.45 -0.30 -1.87
C GLY A 241 -24.50 -1.45 -2.24
N ALA A 242 -23.24 -1.11 -2.49
CA ALA A 242 -22.26 -2.07 -2.96
C ALA A 242 -21.66 -2.88 -1.79
N LEU A 243 -21.44 -4.18 -2.00
CA LEU A 243 -20.61 -4.97 -1.11
C LEU A 243 -19.15 -4.80 -1.52
N VAL A 244 -18.31 -4.28 -0.62
CA VAL A 244 -16.90 -4.02 -0.93
C VAL A 244 -15.98 -5.02 -0.23
N ILE A 245 -15.19 -5.77 -1.00
CA ILE A 245 -14.18 -6.71 -0.51
C ILE A 245 -12.80 -6.06 -0.68
N ALA A 246 -12.21 -5.60 0.42
CA ALA A 246 -11.02 -4.77 0.42
C ALA A 246 -9.84 -5.49 1.06
N HIS A 247 -8.76 -5.70 0.30
CA HIS A 247 -7.55 -6.37 0.79
C HIS A 247 -6.45 -5.39 1.21
N SER A 248 -5.85 -5.63 2.39
CA SER A 248 -4.68 -4.89 2.87
C SER A 248 -4.87 -3.36 2.79
N LEU A 249 -4.01 -2.61 2.08
CA LEU A 249 -4.14 -1.16 1.86
C LEU A 249 -5.53 -0.75 1.34
N GLY A 250 -6.15 -1.54 0.47
CA GLY A 250 -7.48 -1.26 -0.06
C GLY A 250 -8.52 -1.13 1.05
N GLY A 251 -8.31 -1.83 2.17
CA GLY A 251 -9.14 -1.68 3.36
C GLY A 251 -8.99 -0.32 4.04
N LEU A 252 -7.80 0.28 4.03
CA LEU A 252 -7.60 1.64 4.57
C LEU A 252 -8.28 2.69 3.68
N VAL A 253 -8.15 2.55 2.35
CA VAL A 253 -8.83 3.39 1.36
C VAL A 253 -10.36 3.27 1.52
N THR A 254 -10.86 2.05 1.65
CA THR A 254 -12.30 1.76 1.84
C THR A 254 -12.80 2.31 3.18
N ARG A 255 -12.00 2.19 4.25
CA ARG A 255 -12.37 2.69 5.57
C ARG A 255 -12.51 4.21 5.58
N HIS A 256 -11.66 4.93 4.86
CA HIS A 256 -11.86 6.37 4.67
C HIS A 256 -13.13 6.64 3.85
N ALA A 257 -13.36 5.90 2.75
CA ALA A 257 -14.52 6.11 1.88
C ALA A 257 -15.88 5.87 2.58
N ILE A 258 -16.01 4.81 3.38
CA ILE A 258 -17.25 4.50 4.11
C ILE A 258 -17.54 5.50 5.23
N ASN A 259 -16.51 6.13 5.82
CA ASN A 259 -16.72 7.17 6.82
C ASN A 259 -17.30 8.45 6.19
N GLU A 260 -16.97 8.73 4.93
CA GLU A 260 -17.46 9.90 4.19
C GLU A 260 -18.84 9.65 3.57
N ARG A 261 -19.05 8.47 2.98
CA ARG A 261 -20.24 8.14 2.17
C ARG A 261 -20.80 6.76 2.52
N PRO A 262 -21.25 6.54 3.77
CA PRO A 262 -21.69 5.22 4.25
C PRO A 262 -22.86 4.64 3.44
N GLU A 263 -23.71 5.48 2.86
CA GLU A 263 -24.88 5.08 2.08
C GLU A 263 -24.57 4.43 0.72
N LEU A 264 -23.31 4.47 0.28
CA LEU A 264 -22.86 3.79 -0.93
C LEU A 264 -22.56 2.29 -0.70
N PHE A 265 -22.61 1.83 0.55
CA PHE A 265 -22.16 0.50 0.97
C PHE A 265 -23.31 -0.31 1.56
N SER A 266 -23.52 -1.53 1.06
CA SER A 266 -24.35 -2.54 1.74
C SER A 266 -23.56 -3.30 2.82
N GLY A 267 -22.23 -3.35 2.66
CA GLY A 267 -21.31 -3.94 3.63
C GLY A 267 -19.86 -3.87 3.15
N VAL A 268 -18.92 -4.12 4.07
CA VAL A 268 -17.48 -4.18 3.77
C VAL A 268 -16.84 -5.42 4.39
N VAL A 269 -16.03 -6.12 3.61
CA VAL A 269 -15.17 -7.22 4.07
C VAL A 269 -13.73 -6.74 4.04
N PHE A 270 -13.12 -6.61 5.22
CA PHE A 270 -11.72 -6.25 5.37
C PHE A 270 -10.84 -7.51 5.43
N ALA A 271 -10.05 -7.75 4.39
CA ALA A 271 -9.15 -8.89 4.30
C ALA A 271 -7.71 -8.45 4.60
N GLY A 272 -7.23 -8.71 5.82
CA GLY A 272 -5.84 -8.43 6.20
C GLY A 272 -5.48 -6.93 6.20
N THR A 273 -6.45 -6.04 6.44
CA THR A 273 -6.24 -4.60 6.53
C THR A 273 -5.31 -4.26 7.71
N PRO A 274 -4.10 -3.73 7.47
CA PRO A 274 -3.15 -3.45 8.53
C PRO A 274 -3.58 -2.25 9.36
N LYS A 275 -3.15 -2.21 10.63
CA LYS A 275 -3.10 -0.98 11.42
C LYS A 275 -1.74 -0.31 11.22
N ASN A 276 -0.69 -1.00 11.63
CA ASN A 276 0.71 -0.62 11.39
C ASN A 276 1.40 -1.75 10.61
N CYS A 277 2.30 -1.41 9.70
CA CYS A 277 3.11 -2.38 8.94
C CYS A 277 4.53 -1.86 8.72
N ILE A 278 5.36 -1.95 9.78
CA ILE A 278 6.75 -1.46 9.81
C ILE A 278 7.68 -2.15 8.79
N SER A 279 7.24 -3.25 8.17
CA SER A 279 8.01 -3.93 7.12
C SER A 279 8.33 -3.01 5.93
N ILE A 280 7.54 -1.95 5.72
CA ILE A 280 7.77 -0.94 4.68
C ILE A 280 9.09 -0.18 4.87
N LEU A 281 9.62 -0.06 6.10
CA LEU A 281 10.87 0.64 6.38
C LEU A 281 12.06 0.01 5.64
N GLY A 282 12.03 -1.31 5.42
CA GLY A 282 13.04 -2.00 4.63
C GLY A 282 13.06 -1.50 3.17
N ALA A 283 11.87 -1.38 2.58
CA ALA A 283 11.70 -0.91 1.21
C ALA A 283 12.05 0.58 1.06
N LEU A 284 11.72 1.40 2.06
CA LEU A 284 12.11 2.82 2.09
C LEU A 284 13.64 2.98 2.18
N ARG A 285 14.30 2.18 3.02
CA ARG A 285 15.76 2.27 3.22
C ARG A 285 16.58 1.77 2.04
N SER A 286 16.19 0.63 1.47
CA SER A 286 17.05 -0.11 0.54
C SER A 286 16.44 -0.29 -0.86
N GLY A 287 15.23 0.23 -1.08
CA GLY A 287 14.38 -0.22 -2.17
C GLY A 287 13.85 -1.62 -1.89
N ASP A 288 13.05 -2.11 -2.84
CA ASP A 288 12.53 -3.47 -2.81
C ASP A 288 12.95 -4.20 -4.08
N GLU A 289 13.34 -5.44 -3.94
CA GLU A 289 13.50 -6.29 -5.10
C GLU A 289 12.17 -7.01 -5.30
N VAL A 290 11.56 -6.87 -6.47
CA VAL A 290 10.37 -7.65 -6.80
C VAL A 290 10.69 -8.58 -7.96
N MET A 291 10.56 -9.89 -7.70
CA MET A 291 10.98 -10.98 -8.57
C MET A 291 12.47 -10.88 -8.97
N PHE A 292 12.76 -10.48 -10.21
CA PHE A 292 14.10 -10.47 -10.82
C PHE A 292 14.57 -9.05 -11.22
N ASN A 293 13.84 -8.00 -10.83
CA ASN A 293 14.16 -6.63 -11.21
C ASN A 293 14.32 -5.73 -9.98
N SER A 294 15.57 -5.49 -9.59
CA SER A 294 15.94 -4.58 -8.49
C SER A 294 15.80 -3.09 -8.84
N LYS A 295 15.46 -2.73 -10.08
CA LYS A 295 15.41 -1.33 -10.55
C LYS A 295 14.02 -0.72 -10.61
N VAL A 296 12.95 -1.53 -10.51
CA VAL A 296 11.55 -1.04 -10.60
C VAL A 296 11.10 -0.38 -9.29
N PHE A 297 11.60 -0.87 -8.15
CA PHE A 297 11.28 -0.35 -6.82
C PHE A 297 12.56 0.14 -6.13
N SER A 298 13.23 1.12 -6.73
CA SER A 298 14.34 1.79 -6.06
C SER A 298 13.88 2.42 -4.74
N ALA A 299 14.81 2.71 -3.84
CA ALA A 299 14.52 3.47 -2.62
C ALA A 299 13.84 4.81 -2.97
N GLN A 300 14.33 5.51 -4.00
CA GLN A 300 13.77 6.75 -4.53
C GLN A 300 12.31 6.57 -4.98
N ALA A 301 12.00 5.55 -5.79
CA ALA A 301 10.63 5.30 -6.21
C ALA A 301 9.74 4.95 -5.03
N THR A 302 10.18 4.08 -4.13
CA THR A 302 9.40 3.71 -2.94
C THR A 302 9.12 4.90 -2.03
N PHE A 303 10.11 5.79 -1.87
CA PHE A 303 9.99 7.03 -1.13
C PHE A 303 8.97 7.99 -1.75
N SER A 304 8.83 7.99 -3.08
CA SER A 304 7.81 8.80 -3.77
C SER A 304 6.37 8.31 -3.57
N PHE A 305 6.16 7.09 -3.08
CA PHE A 305 4.81 6.55 -2.93
C PHE A 305 4.18 7.03 -1.62
N ARG A 306 3.12 7.84 -1.73
CA ARG A 306 2.40 8.42 -0.59
C ARG A 306 1.83 7.34 0.33
N THR A 307 1.35 6.25 -0.25
CA THR A 307 0.77 5.13 0.51
C THR A 307 1.78 4.37 1.37
N SER A 308 3.08 4.43 1.06
CA SER A 308 4.13 3.77 1.86
C SER A 308 4.15 4.31 3.30
N PHE A 309 3.83 5.58 3.49
CA PHE A 309 3.88 6.24 4.80
C PHE A 309 2.70 5.92 5.70
N VAL A 310 1.57 5.47 5.14
CA VAL A 310 0.37 5.10 5.92
C VAL A 310 0.62 3.91 6.84
N PHE A 311 1.61 3.09 6.53
CA PHE A 311 1.95 1.91 7.31
C PHE A 311 2.85 2.21 8.51
N LEU A 312 3.38 3.42 8.59
CA LEU A 312 4.21 3.84 9.72
C LEU A 312 3.32 4.13 10.93
N PRO A 313 3.76 3.77 12.14
CA PRO A 313 3.00 4.07 13.35
C PRO A 313 2.98 5.59 13.60
N GLU A 314 1.80 6.12 13.91
CA GLU A 314 1.59 7.56 14.16
C GLU A 314 2.31 8.06 15.43
N ASP A 315 2.49 7.17 16.42
CA ASP A 315 3.15 7.45 17.69
C ASP A 315 4.69 7.31 17.62
N GLY A 316 5.24 6.96 16.45
CA GLY A 316 6.66 6.72 16.24
C GLY A 316 7.18 5.42 16.85
N GLN A 317 6.34 4.65 17.56
CA GLN A 317 6.76 3.44 18.28
C GLN A 317 6.97 2.27 17.32
N CYS A 318 8.19 2.12 16.84
CA CYS A 318 8.53 1.09 15.85
C CYS A 318 9.21 -0.14 16.45
N PHE A 319 9.88 0.00 17.60
CA PHE A 319 10.79 -1.01 18.11
C PHE A 319 10.48 -1.39 19.55
N ILE A 320 10.66 -2.69 19.84
CA ILE A 320 10.57 -3.23 21.19
C ILE A 320 11.96 -3.79 21.50
N ASP A 321 12.49 -3.44 22.68
CA ASP A 321 13.69 -4.05 23.20
C ASP A 321 13.42 -5.53 23.46
N ARG A 322 14.18 -6.40 22.79
CA ARG A 322 14.05 -7.86 22.88
C ARG A 322 14.28 -8.39 24.29
N ASN A 323 15.17 -7.76 25.05
CA ASN A 323 15.58 -8.24 26.37
C ASN A 323 14.59 -7.80 27.45
N THR A 324 14.06 -6.57 27.33
CA THR A 324 13.18 -6.00 28.35
C THR A 324 11.70 -6.09 27.98
N GLY A 325 11.37 -6.41 26.73
CA GLY A 325 10.01 -6.37 26.19
C GLY A 325 9.40 -4.96 26.19
N ARG A 326 10.19 -3.93 26.50
CA ARG A 326 9.74 -2.54 26.59
C ARG A 326 9.82 -1.87 25.23
N GLN A 327 8.90 -0.96 24.99
CA GLN A 327 8.94 -0.11 23.80
C GLN A 327 10.19 0.78 23.86
N LEU A 328 10.89 0.88 22.74
CA LEU A 328 11.96 1.85 22.55
C LEU A 328 11.35 3.18 22.08
N PRO A 329 11.81 4.32 22.63
CA PRO A 329 11.33 5.64 22.24
C PRO A 329 11.65 5.98 20.78
#